data_AF-D8T8P3-F1
#
_entry.id   AF-D8T8P3-F1
#
_cell.length_a   1.000
_cell.length_b   1.000
_cell.length_c   1.000
_cell.angle_alpha   90.00
_cell.angle_beta   90.00
_cell.angle_gamma   90.00
#
_symmetry.space_group_name_H-M   'P 1'
#
loop_
_entity.id
_entity.type
_entity.pdbx_description
1 polymer ?
#
loop_
_entity_poly.entity_id
_entity_poly.type
_entity_poly.pdbx_seq_one_letter_code
_entity_poly.pdbx_strand_id
1 'polypeptide(L)'
;MPERNTVSWNAMICAFAREGDFARALGLFRAMDLEGARPDRVTFVAILDACGQSLAMELGMWIHAELLAAGFQGEITISTALVEMYGRLGKIEDAR
;
A
#
# COMPACT_ATOMS: atom_id res chain seq x y z
N MET A 1 -4.37 -14.77 22.18
CA MET A 1 -5.12 -14.25 21.02
C MET A 1 -4.70 -15.08 19.82
N PRO A 2 -5.59 -15.42 18.88
CA PRO A 2 -5.15 -16.09 17.65
C PRO A 2 -4.10 -15.20 16.97
N GLU A 3 -2.96 -15.78 16.58
CA GLU A 3 -1.90 -15.05 15.89
C GLU A 3 -2.45 -14.45 14.60
N ARG A 4 -2.20 -13.15 14.39
CA ARG A 4 -2.55 -12.49 13.14
C ARG A 4 -1.66 -13.03 12.03
N ASN A 5 -2.28 -13.42 10.92
CA ASN A 5 -1.58 -13.80 9.70
C ASN A 5 -1.76 -12.72 8.62
N THR A 6 -1.03 -12.85 7.50
CA THR A 6 -1.08 -11.92 6.36
C THR A 6 -2.50 -11.66 5.86
N VAL A 7 -3.36 -12.68 5.86
CA VAL A 7 -4.76 -12.54 5.43
C VAL A 7 -5.54 -11.59 6.36
N SER A 8 -5.36 -11.73 7.67
CA SER A 8 -6.01 -10.84 8.65
C SER A 8 -5.48 -9.39 8.57
N TRP A 9 -4.18 -9.21 8.31
CA TRP A 9 -3.58 -7.90 8.06
C TRP A 9 -4.18 -7.23 6.83
N ASN A 10 -4.21 -7.96 5.71
CA ASN A 10 -4.77 -7.49 4.45
C ASN A 10 -6.24 -7.12 4.60
N ALA A 11 -7.03 -7.92 5.32
CA ALA A 11 -8.44 -7.61 5.54
C ALA A 11 -8.63 -6.26 6.25
N MET A 12 -7.83 -5.96 7.27
CA MET A 12 -7.93 -4.70 8.00
C MET A 12 -7.41 -3.51 7.19
N ILE A 13 -6.27 -3.67 6.51
CA ILE A 13 -5.70 -2.63 5.66
C ILE A 13 -6.68 -2.28 4.53
N CYS A 14 -7.24 -3.29 3.85
CA CYS A 14 -8.26 -3.09 2.82
C CYS A 14 -9.52 -2.40 3.36
N ALA A 15 -9.96 -2.70 4.59
CA ALA A 15 -11.12 -2.05 5.18
C ALA A 15 -10.89 -0.55 5.33
N PHE A 16 -9.76 -0.12 5.91
CA PHE A 16 -9.45 1.30 6.05
C PHE A 16 -9.14 1.99 4.72
N ALA A 17 -8.49 1.30 3.78
CA ALA A 17 -8.23 1.81 2.44
C ALA A 17 -9.52 2.16 1.69
N ARG A 18 -10.55 1.31 1.79
CA ARG A 18 -11.87 1.54 1.18
C ARG A 18 -12.63 2.71 1.78
N GLU A 19 -12.37 3.04 3.04
CA GLU A 19 -12.93 4.21 3.71
C GLU A 19 -12.15 5.50 3.39
N GLY A 20 -11.06 5.41 2.62
CA GLY A 20 -10.14 6.54 2.37
C GLY A 20 -9.29 6.91 3.58
N ASP A 21 -9.28 6.09 4.63
CA ASP A 21 -8.51 6.34 5.84
C ASP A 21 -7.07 5.85 5.69
N PHE A 22 -6.31 6.61 4.92
CA PHE A 22 -4.92 6.31 4.63
C PHE A 22 -4.05 6.26 5.90
N ALA A 23 -4.33 7.10 6.90
CA ALA A 23 -3.55 7.15 8.13
C ALA A 23 -3.67 5.83 8.91
N ARG A 24 -4.89 5.30 9.08
CA ARG A 24 -5.11 4.00 9.75
C ARG A 24 -4.57 2.85 8.90
N ALA A 25 -4.77 2.87 7.58
CA ALA A 25 -4.22 1.85 6.68
C ALA A 25 -2.68 1.79 6.76
N LEU A 26 -2.00 2.93 6.75
CA LEU A 26 -0.55 3.04 6.86
C LEU A 26 -0.05 2.61 8.24
N GLY A 27 -0.78 2.95 9.30
CA GLY A 27 -0.47 2.47 10.66
C GLY A 27 -0.45 0.95 10.75
N LEU A 28 -1.45 0.29 10.15
CA LEU A 28 -1.50 -1.17 10.09
C LEU A 28 -0.42 -1.78 9.19
N PHE A 29 -0.13 -1.15 8.04
CA PHE A 29 0.97 -1.56 7.16
C PHE A 29 2.31 -1.60 7.92
N ARG A 30 2.61 -0.57 8.72
CA ARG A 30 3.83 -0.53 9.54
C ARG A 30 3.80 -1.55 10.68
N ALA A 31 2.64 -1.71 11.33
CA ALA A 31 2.48 -2.69 12.41
C ALA A 31 2.66 -4.13 11.92
N MET A 32 2.24 -4.43 10.69
CA MET A 32 2.41 -5.73 10.05
C MET A 32 3.88 -6.14 10.02
N ASP A 33 4.77 -5.25 9.57
CA ASP A 33 6.22 -5.50 9.52
C ASP A 33 6.83 -5.64 10.92
N LEU A 34 6.43 -4.78 11.85
CA LEU A 34 6.89 -4.84 13.26
C LEU A 34 6.49 -6.14 13.97
N GLU A 35 5.35 -6.73 13.61
CA GLU A 35 4.89 -8.02 14.12
C GLU A 35 5.46 -9.22 13.32
N GLY A 36 6.39 -8.98 12.39
CA GLY A 36 7.09 -10.01 11.62
C GLY A 36 6.29 -10.58 10.45
N ALA A 37 5.14 -9.98 10.11
CA ALA A 37 4.38 -10.33 8.93
C ALA A 37 4.90 -9.53 7.72
N ARG A 38 5.08 -10.19 6.58
CA ARG A 38 5.58 -9.54 5.36
C ARG A 38 4.42 -9.05 4.49
N PRO A 39 4.45 -7.78 4.03
CA PRO A 39 3.55 -7.30 3.00
C PRO A 39 3.55 -8.19 1.77
N ASP A 40 2.38 -8.39 1.18
CA ASP A 40 2.21 -9.08 -0.10
C ASP A 40 1.60 -8.15 -1.15
N ARG A 41 1.34 -8.69 -2.35
CA ARG A 41 0.68 -7.94 -3.45
C ARG A 41 -0.59 -7.24 -2.95
N VAL A 42 -1.44 -7.92 -2.19
CA VAL A 42 -2.73 -7.37 -1.75
C VAL A 42 -2.51 -6.22 -0.78
N THR A 43 -1.52 -6.34 0.12
CA THR A 43 -1.12 -5.27 1.02
C THR A 43 -0.75 -4.00 0.24
N PHE A 44 0.11 -4.14 -0.78
CA PHE A 44 0.60 -3.01 -1.57
C PHE A 44 -0.49 -2.36 -2.43
N VAL A 45 -1.36 -3.15 -3.06
CA VAL A 45 -2.50 -2.60 -3.81
C VAL A 45 -3.40 -1.76 -2.90
N ALA A 46 -3.73 -2.27 -1.72
CA ALA A 46 -4.62 -1.57 -0.79
C ALA A 46 -4.02 -0.25 -0.29
N ILE A 47 -2.73 -0.22 0.05
CA ILE A 47 -2.09 0.99 0.56
C ILE A 47 -1.85 2.03 -0.54
N LEU A 48 -1.57 1.61 -1.78
CA LEU A 48 -1.44 2.52 -2.93
C LEU A 48 -2.78 3.17 -3.28
N ASP A 49 -3.87 2.42 -3.27
CA ASP A 49 -5.22 2.97 -3.51
C ASP A 49 -5.60 3.99 -2.44
N ALA A 50 -5.40 3.65 -1.16
CA ALA A 50 -5.62 4.56 -0.03
C ALA A 50 -4.77 5.83 -0.13
N CYS A 51 -3.50 5.69 -0.52
CA CYS A 51 -2.58 6.82 -0.71
C CYS A 51 -3.09 7.77 -1.79
N GLY A 52 -3.50 7.23 -2.94
CA GLY A 52 -4.06 8.01 -4.05
C GLY A 52 -5.34 8.77 -3.68
N GLN A 53 -6.14 8.24 -2.74
CA GLN A 53 -7.32 8.94 -2.22
C GLN A 53 -6.96 10.09 -1.26
N SER A 54 -5.90 9.94 -0.46
CA SER A 54 -5.47 10.93 0.54
C SER A 54 -4.63 12.09 0.00
N LEU A 55 -4.19 11.99 -1.26
CA LEU A 55 -3.28 12.94 -1.92
C LEU A 55 -1.90 13.12 -1.24
N ALA A 56 -1.44 12.12 -0.47
CA ALA A 56 -0.20 12.18 0.30
C ALA A 56 1.04 11.76 -0.51
N MET A 57 1.59 12.67 -1.33
CA MET A 57 2.70 12.38 -2.26
C MET A 57 3.94 11.78 -1.62
N GLU A 58 4.45 12.37 -0.54
CA GLU A 58 5.70 11.91 0.11
C GLU A 58 5.57 10.47 0.62
N LEU A 59 4.40 10.13 1.14
CA LEU A 59 4.10 8.78 1.62
C LEU A 59 3.90 7.79 0.47
N GLY A 60 3.32 8.24 -0.65
CA GLY A 60 3.22 7.44 -1.87
C GLY A 60 4.58 7.06 -2.44
N MET A 61 5.54 7.99 -2.47
CA MET A 61 6.92 7.70 -2.88
C MET A 61 7.61 6.73 -1.91
N TRP A 62 7.39 6.88 -0.60
CA TRP A 62 7.93 5.95 0.39
C TRP A 62 7.38 4.53 0.20
N ILE A 63 6.05 4.40 0.01
CA ILE A 63 5.40 3.10 -0.30
C ILE A 63 5.97 2.50 -1.59
N HIS A 64 6.17 3.33 -2.62
CA HIS A 64 6.77 2.87 -3.88
C HIS A 64 8.17 2.29 -3.63
N ALA A 65 9.01 2.95 -2.83
CA ALA A 65 10.34 2.44 -2.48
C ALA A 65 10.28 1.11 -1.69
N GLU A 66 9.40 1.00 -0.70
CA GLU A 66 9.18 -0.24 0.06
C GLU A 66 8.75 -1.41 -0.85
N LEU A 67 7.90 -1.11 -1.83
CA LEU A 67 7.44 -2.07 -2.82
C LEU A 67 8.59 -2.60 -3.70
N LEU A 68 9.47 -1.71 -4.15
CA LEU A 68 10.65 -2.08 -4.94
C LEU A 68 11.60 -2.94 -4.11
N ALA A 69 11.82 -2.58 -2.85
CA ALA A 69 12.65 -3.35 -1.92
C ALA A 69 12.08 -4.74 -1.65
N ALA A 70 10.75 -4.87 -1.65
CA ALA A 70 10.05 -6.14 -1.49
C ALA A 70 9.97 -6.98 -2.79
N GLY A 71 10.43 -6.45 -3.94
CA GLY A 71 10.57 -7.20 -5.19
C GLY A 71 9.30 -7.26 -6.06
N PHE A 72 8.34 -6.36 -5.84
CA PHE A 72 7.03 -6.38 -6.48
C PHE A 72 6.95 -5.58 -7.79
N GLN A 73 8.04 -4.96 -8.24
CA GLN A 73 8.09 -4.10 -9.43
C GLN A 73 7.68 -4.78 -10.75
N GLY A 74 7.73 -6.11 -10.82
CA GLY A 74 7.35 -6.88 -12.01
C GLY A 74 5.87 -7.29 -12.05
N GLU A 75 5.11 -7.03 -10.98
CA GLU A 75 3.71 -7.45 -10.91
C GLU A 75 2.79 -6.44 -11.61
N ILE A 76 2.09 -6.88 -12.65
CA ILE A 76 1.19 -6.03 -13.45
C ILE A 76 0.16 -5.32 -12.57
N THR A 77 -0.42 -6.03 -11.60
CA THR A 77 -1.41 -5.46 -10.67
C THR A 77 -0.83 -4.29 -9.86
N ILE A 78 0.44 -4.39 -9.48
CA ILE A 78 1.14 -3.34 -8.76
C ILE A 78 1.43 -2.16 -9.68
N SER A 79 1.91 -2.41 -10.89
CA SER A 79 2.16 -1.34 -11.87
C SER A 79 0.87 -0.55 -12.16
N THR A 80 -0.27 -1.23 -12.30
CA THR A 80 -1.58 -0.59 -12.44
C THR A 80 -1.92 0.29 -11.23
N ALA A 81 -1.75 -0.24 -10.01
CA ALA A 81 -2.01 0.52 -8.79
C ALA A 81 -1.10 1.75 -8.64
N LEU A 82 0.18 1.65 -9.02
CA LEU A 82 1.12 2.78 -9.03
C LEU A 82 0.68 3.87 -10.01
N VAL A 83 0.31 3.49 -11.24
CA VAL A 83 -0.19 4.45 -12.25
C VAL A 83 -1.45 5.15 -11.77
N GLU A 84 -2.39 4.42 -11.15
CA GLU A 84 -3.59 5.02 -10.57
C GLU A 84 -3.26 6.00 -9.43
N MET A 85 -2.37 5.61 -8.53
CA MET A 85 -1.93 6.42 -7.38
C MET A 85 -1.26 7.72 -7.86
N TYR A 86 -0.24 7.62 -8.72
CA TYR A 86 0.47 8.79 -9.27
C TYR A 86 -0.42 9.63 -10.18
N GLY A 87 -1.35 9.01 -10.92
CA GLY A 87 -2.34 9.70 -11.74
C GLY A 87 -3.25 10.59 -10.89
N ARG A 88 -3.76 10.07 -9.76
CA ARG A 88 -4.56 10.86 -8.80
C ARG A 88 -3.76 12.00 -8.16
N LEU A 89 -2.44 11.83 -7.99
CA LEU A 89 -1.53 12.85 -7.47
C LEU A 89 -1.03 13.85 -8.53
N GLY A 90 -1.43 13.71 -9.80
CA GLY A 90 -0.98 14.58 -10.89
C GLY A 90 0.50 14.40 -11.26
N LYS A 91 1.10 13.26 -10.92
CA LYS A 91 2.53 12.97 -11.00
C LYS A 91 2.79 11.68 -11.79
N ILE A 92 2.03 11.45 -12.85
CA ILE A 92 2.06 10.20 -13.63
C ILE A 92 3.44 9.87 -14.23
N GLU A 93 4.31 10.86 -14.38
CA GLU A 93 5.69 10.68 -14.84
C GLU A 93 6.55 9.89 -13.85
N ASP A 94 6.20 9.94 -12.56
CA ASP A 94 6.89 9.24 -11.45
C ASP A 94 6.43 7.78 -11.30
N ALA A 95 5.46 7.32 -12.10
CA ALA A 95 4.88 5.97 -12.06
C ALA A 95 5.75 4.89 -12.76
N ARG A 96 7.08 4.99 -12.64
CA ARG A 96 8.05 4.18 -13.38
C ARG A 96 9.01 3.42 -12.49
#